data_AF-A0A182VF17-F1
#
_entry.id   AF-A0A182VF17-F1
#
_cell.length_a   1.000
_cell.length_b   1.000
_cell.length_c   1.000
_cell.angle_alpha   90.00
_cell.angle_beta   90.00
_cell.angle_gamma   90.00
#
_symmetry.space_group_name_H-M   'P 1'
#
loop_
_entity.id
_entity.type
_entity.pdbx_description
1 polymer ?
#
loop_
_entity_poly.entity_id
_entity_poly.type
_entity_poly.pdbx_seq_one_letter_code
_entity_poly.pdbx_strand_id
1 'polypeptide(L)'
;MLATARNDHRETARAFYRALDESGYTPTLALLLQDYILINSTGAIPWSNPTFVYYDQQLIDAIQQQLEIENVQDSYDHHQLQADYGSALQPLHGGLKFFTYYCGPGNWSADGSTVQNAYFSNIDQCCKLHDECPDTIVHSRDYHRYEDLPYKAQIFTRLRCNCDVEFLRCLQNISTFFSYAVAWIYTKFQSSCFDYEYPVMECTVKSNVL
;
A
#
# COMPACT_ATOMS: atom_id res chain seq x y z
N MET A 1 -29.30 -24.14 -16.25
CA MET A 1 -29.27 -22.95 -15.39
C MET A 1 -27.81 -22.54 -15.23
N LEU A 2 -27.39 -21.45 -15.87
CA LEU A 2 -26.01 -20.96 -15.78
C LEU A 2 -25.83 -20.20 -14.47
N ALA A 3 -25.01 -20.74 -13.56
CA ALA A 3 -24.48 -19.99 -12.44
C ALA A 3 -23.46 -18.99 -13.00
N THR A 4 -23.81 -17.71 -13.00
CA THR A 4 -22.89 -16.63 -13.33
C THR A 4 -21.94 -16.45 -12.15
N ALA A 5 -20.67 -16.75 -12.35
CA ALA A 5 -19.58 -16.39 -11.44
C ALA A 5 -19.53 -14.86 -11.37
N ARG A 6 -20.25 -14.28 -10.41
CA ARG A 6 -20.40 -12.85 -10.25
C ARG A 6 -19.79 -12.47 -8.91
N ASN A 7 -18.66 -11.75 -9.00
CA ASN A 7 -18.06 -10.90 -7.97
C ASN A 7 -16.93 -11.47 -7.07
N ASP A 8 -15.95 -12.13 -7.68
CA ASP A 8 -14.79 -12.73 -6.99
C ASP A 8 -13.78 -11.69 -6.42
N HIS A 9 -13.41 -10.66 -7.19
CA HIS A 9 -12.25 -9.81 -6.84
C HIS A 9 -12.46 -8.79 -5.71
N ARG A 10 -13.67 -8.27 -5.53
CA ARG A 10 -13.99 -7.36 -4.41
C ARG A 10 -14.04 -8.12 -3.08
N GLU A 11 -14.35 -9.41 -3.14
CA GLU A 11 -14.23 -10.33 -2.01
C GLU A 11 -12.76 -10.68 -1.76
N THR A 12 -11.94 -10.88 -2.81
CA THR A 12 -10.49 -11.12 -2.64
C THR A 12 -9.76 -9.94 -2.00
N ALA A 13 -10.06 -8.70 -2.40
CA ALA A 13 -9.47 -7.51 -1.78
C ALA A 13 -9.87 -7.40 -0.31
N ARG A 14 -11.17 -7.58 -0.01
CA ARG A 14 -11.67 -7.59 1.38
C ARG A 14 -11.20 -8.78 2.19
N ALA A 15 -10.87 -9.90 1.55
CA ALA A 15 -10.32 -11.08 2.18
C ALA A 15 -8.82 -10.92 2.44
N PHE A 16 -8.09 -10.23 1.55
CA PHE A 16 -6.72 -9.81 1.78
C PHE A 16 -6.68 -8.77 2.92
N TYR A 17 -7.52 -7.75 2.83
CA TYR A 17 -7.89 -6.85 3.94
C TYR A 17 -8.81 -7.53 4.97
N ARG A 18 -8.67 -8.83 5.22
CA ARG A 18 -9.17 -9.49 6.43
C ARG A 18 -8.10 -10.43 6.94
N ALA A 19 -7.39 -11.10 6.04
CA ALA A 19 -6.21 -11.89 6.33
C ALA A 19 -5.13 -11.05 7.01
N LEU A 20 -4.89 -9.82 6.54
CA LEU A 20 -3.98 -8.88 7.20
C LEU A 20 -4.48 -8.41 8.60
N ASP A 21 -5.78 -8.51 8.89
CA ASP A 21 -6.38 -8.31 10.23
C ASP A 21 -6.19 -9.54 11.11
N GLU A 22 -6.50 -10.71 10.53
CA GLU A 22 -6.65 -11.99 11.22
C GLU A 22 -5.29 -12.64 11.53
N SER A 23 -4.30 -12.48 10.64
CA SER A 23 -2.94 -13.01 10.81
C SER A 23 -1.95 -11.99 11.39
N GLY A 24 -2.39 -10.75 11.62
CA GLY A 24 -1.48 -9.65 11.90
C GLY A 24 -0.69 -9.22 10.67
N TYR A 25 -0.22 -7.99 10.69
CA TYR A 25 0.49 -7.34 9.59
C TYR A 25 2.01 -7.58 9.65
N THR A 26 2.45 -8.41 10.59
CA THR A 26 3.86 -8.55 11.03
C THR A 26 4.80 -9.08 9.96
N PRO A 27 4.49 -10.13 9.19
CA PRO A 27 5.36 -10.54 8.09
C PRO A 27 5.53 -9.43 7.05
N THR A 28 4.47 -8.65 6.82
CA THR A 28 4.50 -7.51 5.88
C THR A 28 5.36 -6.38 6.43
N LEU A 29 5.22 -6.03 7.71
CA LEU A 29 6.04 -5.01 8.36
C LEU A 29 7.51 -5.40 8.44
N ALA A 30 7.81 -6.67 8.73
CA ALA A 30 9.18 -7.17 8.77
C ALA A 30 9.86 -7.03 7.40
N LEU A 31 9.19 -7.45 6.33
CA LEU A 31 9.69 -7.31 4.95
C LEU A 31 9.86 -5.84 4.54
N LEU A 32 8.89 -5.00 4.88
CA LEU A 32 8.94 -3.57 4.61
C LEU A 32 10.14 -2.91 5.29
N LEU A 33 10.33 -3.18 6.58
CA LEU A 33 11.43 -2.63 7.36
C LEU A 33 12.79 -3.15 6.87
N GLN A 34 12.90 -4.44 6.53
CA GLN A 34 14.11 -5.03 5.98
C GLN A 34 14.49 -4.38 4.64
N ASP A 35 13.53 -4.24 3.72
CA ASP A 35 13.76 -3.60 2.42
C ASP A 35 14.11 -2.11 2.59
N TYR A 36 13.49 -1.41 3.55
CA TYR A 36 13.80 -0.01 3.86
C TYR A 36 15.26 0.17 4.31
N ILE A 37 15.73 -0.68 5.24
CA ILE A 37 17.11 -0.64 5.72
C ILE A 37 18.09 -0.94 4.59
N LEU A 38 17.77 -1.93 3.74
CA LEU A 38 18.62 -2.29 2.60
C LEU A 38 18.72 -1.15 1.58
N ILE A 39 17.60 -0.54 1.17
CA ILE A 39 17.63 0.50 0.14
C ILE A 39 18.31 1.79 0.64
N ASN A 40 18.12 2.14 1.92
CA ASN A 40 18.72 3.33 2.50
C ASN A 40 20.23 3.13 2.79
N SER A 41 20.69 1.89 3.04
CA SER A 41 22.12 1.59 3.22
C SER A 41 22.90 1.54 1.90
N THR A 42 22.25 1.16 0.80
CA THR A 42 22.89 1.10 -0.54
C THR A 42 22.99 2.45 -1.23
N GLY A 43 22.24 3.46 -0.76
CA GLY A 43 22.26 4.81 -1.34
C GLY A 43 21.66 4.92 -2.74
N ALA A 44 20.97 3.87 -3.23
CA ALA A 44 20.41 3.84 -4.57
C ALA A 44 19.24 4.83 -4.74
N ILE A 45 18.38 4.95 -3.72
CA ILE A 45 17.27 5.91 -3.65
C ILE A 45 17.15 6.38 -2.20
N PRO A 46 17.42 7.66 -1.87
CA PRO A 46 17.33 8.14 -0.51
C PRO A 46 15.87 8.33 -0.10
N TRP A 47 15.34 7.43 0.71
CA TRP A 47 14.06 7.62 1.43
C TRP A 47 14.34 8.24 2.79
N SER A 48 14.97 9.42 2.78
CA SER A 48 15.29 10.16 3.99
C SER A 48 14.97 11.63 3.83
N ASN A 49 14.16 12.16 4.75
CA ASN A 49 13.83 13.57 4.84
C ASN A 49 14.29 14.12 6.20
N PRO A 50 15.33 14.99 6.24
CA PRO A 50 15.86 15.53 7.49
C PRO A 50 14.81 16.25 8.34
N THR A 51 13.78 16.85 7.72
CA THR A 51 12.69 17.53 8.41
C THR A 51 11.88 16.58 9.28
N PHE A 52 11.78 15.31 8.89
CA PHE A 52 10.88 14.34 9.49
C PHE A 52 11.59 13.13 10.13
N VAL A 53 12.91 13.16 10.22
CA VAL A 53 13.74 12.06 10.75
C VAL A 53 13.29 11.59 12.14
N TYR A 54 12.84 12.52 13.00
CA TYR A 54 12.34 12.17 14.34
C TYR A 54 11.04 11.35 14.30
N TYR A 55 10.14 11.66 13.36
CA TYR A 55 8.89 10.91 13.18
C TYR A 55 9.15 9.55 12.52
N ASP A 56 10.07 9.51 11.54
CA ASP A 56 10.52 8.28 10.92
C ASP A 56 11.09 7.32 11.97
N GLN A 57 11.96 7.82 12.86
CA GLN A 57 12.55 7.01 13.93
C GLN A 57 11.48 6.44 14.87
N GLN A 58 10.50 7.27 15.29
CA GLN A 58 9.42 6.78 16.16
C GLN A 58 8.58 5.67 15.50
N LEU A 59 8.30 5.78 14.20
CA LEU A 59 7.55 4.74 13.48
C LEU A 59 8.38 3.46 13.34
N ILE A 60 9.67 3.60 13.01
CA ILE A 60 10.58 2.46 12.89
C ILE A 60 10.72 1.74 14.23
N ASP A 61 10.95 2.47 15.32
CA ASP A 61 11.08 1.92 16.67
C ASP A 61 9.80 1.19 17.09
N ALA A 62 8.62 1.79 16.83
CA ALA A 62 7.34 1.16 17.14
C ALA A 62 7.13 -0.15 16.37
N ILE A 63 7.52 -0.19 15.08
CA ILE A 63 7.46 -1.42 14.29
C ILE A 63 8.43 -2.46 14.83
N GLN A 64 9.67 -2.08 15.15
CA GLN A 64 10.66 -3.00 15.71
C GLN A 64 10.17 -3.62 17.03
N GLN A 65 9.61 -2.80 17.93
CA GLN A 65 9.03 -3.29 19.18
C GLN A 65 7.88 -4.28 18.95
N GLN A 66 7.00 -4.01 17.98
CA GLN A 66 5.92 -4.94 17.62
C GLN A 66 6.48 -6.29 17.13
N LEU A 67 7.48 -6.25 16.25
CA LEU A 67 8.14 -7.46 15.73
C LEU A 67 8.87 -8.25 16.83
N GLU A 68 9.45 -7.57 17.82
CA GLU A 68 10.11 -8.21 18.96
C GLU A 68 9.10 -8.92 19.88
N ILE A 69 7.97 -8.26 20.19
CA ILE A 69 6.92 -8.83 21.05
C ILE A 69 6.34 -10.10 20.43
N GLU A 70 6.11 -10.12 19.13
CA GLU A 70 5.54 -11.29 18.45
C GLU A 70 6.53 -12.46 18.39
N ASN A 71 7.82 -12.20 18.17
CA ASN A 71 8.85 -13.25 18.27
C ASN A 71 8.91 -13.87 19.68
N VAL A 72 8.69 -13.07 20.73
CA VAL A 72 8.62 -13.57 22.10
C VAL A 72 7.35 -14.38 22.31
N GLN A 73 6.20 -13.92 21.81
CA GLN A 73 4.92 -14.63 21.94
C GLN A 73 4.95 -16.01 21.26
N ASP A 74 5.53 -16.11 20.05
CA ASP A 74 5.75 -17.37 19.34
C ASP A 74 6.68 -18.33 20.12
N SER A 75 7.60 -17.80 20.94
CA SER A 75 8.46 -18.61 21.82
C SER A 75 7.72 -19.14 23.06
N TYR A 76 6.59 -18.54 23.45
CA TYR A 76 5.82 -18.94 24.65
C TYR A 76 4.57 -19.75 24.31
N ASP A 77 4.05 -19.70 23.08
CA ASP A 77 2.79 -20.33 22.69
C ASP A 77 2.87 -21.85 22.40
N HIS A 78 3.71 -22.56 23.16
CA HIS A 78 3.61 -24.02 23.26
C HIS A 78 2.67 -24.47 24.40
N HIS A 79 2.12 -23.57 25.24
CA HIS A 79 1.23 -23.91 26.36
C HIS A 79 0.07 -22.91 26.55
N GLN A 80 -1.08 -23.26 25.97
CA GLN A 80 -2.46 -22.99 26.42
C GLN A 80 -3.07 -21.55 26.40
N LEU A 81 -4.23 -21.52 25.74
CA LEU A 81 -5.30 -20.52 25.67
C LEU A 81 -5.60 -19.63 26.89
N GLN A 82 -6.11 -18.43 26.54
CA GLN A 82 -6.94 -17.45 27.28
C GLN A 82 -6.22 -16.41 28.16
N ALA A 83 -6.25 -15.14 27.74
CA ALA A 83 -7.21 -14.13 28.22
C ALA A 83 -6.77 -12.70 27.84
N ASP A 84 -7.75 -11.91 27.38
CA ASP A 84 -8.00 -10.51 27.75
C ASP A 84 -6.80 -9.59 28.07
N TYR A 85 -6.38 -8.80 27.08
CA TYR A 85 -5.67 -7.54 27.32
C TYR A 85 -6.21 -6.45 26.40
N GLY A 86 -7.12 -5.64 26.94
CA GLY A 86 -7.50 -4.38 26.33
C GLY A 86 -6.34 -3.37 26.34
N SER A 87 -6.24 -2.61 25.25
CA SER A 87 -5.46 -1.38 25.07
C SER A 87 -3.98 -1.49 24.66
N ALA A 88 -3.74 -1.72 23.36
CA ALA A 88 -2.97 -0.81 22.48
C ALA A 88 -2.93 -1.41 21.06
N LEU A 89 -3.26 -0.61 20.05
CA LEU A 89 -3.31 -0.96 18.61
C LEU A 89 -4.48 -1.87 18.20
N GLN A 90 -5.64 -1.24 18.03
CA GLN A 90 -6.77 -1.80 17.28
C GLN A 90 -6.37 -2.15 15.83
N PRO A 91 -7.09 -3.09 15.19
CA PRO A 91 -6.64 -3.86 14.04
C PRO A 91 -6.30 -2.97 12.83
N LEU A 92 -5.22 -3.31 12.12
CA LEU A 92 -4.67 -2.55 10.99
C LEU A 92 -5.55 -2.65 9.72
N HIS A 93 -6.81 -3.06 9.84
CA HIS A 93 -7.87 -2.75 8.87
C HIS A 93 -8.61 -1.49 9.29
N GLY A 94 -7.83 -0.42 9.32
CA GLY A 94 -8.23 0.87 9.85
C GLY A 94 -7.06 1.76 10.26
N GLY A 95 -5.84 1.21 10.41
CA GLY A 95 -4.65 1.96 10.82
C GLY A 95 -4.32 3.18 9.95
N LEU A 96 -4.20 3.00 8.63
CA LEU A 96 -3.93 4.11 7.71
C LEU A 96 -5.04 5.18 7.71
N LYS A 97 -6.30 4.79 7.95
CA LYS A 97 -7.42 5.73 8.09
C LYS A 97 -7.25 6.69 9.28
N PHE A 98 -6.54 6.27 10.33
CA PHE A 98 -6.24 7.16 11.46
C PHE A 98 -5.15 8.19 11.14
N PHE A 99 -4.33 7.95 10.11
CA PHE A 99 -3.22 8.81 9.74
C PHE A 99 -3.45 9.59 8.45
N THR A 100 -4.29 9.09 7.55
CA THR A 100 -4.55 9.59 6.20
C THR A 100 -6.01 9.39 5.84
N TYR A 101 -6.57 10.24 4.98
CA TYR A 101 -7.92 10.08 4.46
C TYR A 101 -7.97 9.36 3.11
N TYR A 102 -6.85 9.27 2.37
CA TYR A 102 -6.83 8.78 0.99
C TYR A 102 -5.89 7.60 0.76
N CYS A 103 -4.93 7.31 1.65
CA CYS A 103 -3.99 6.20 1.43
C CYS A 103 -4.63 4.86 1.80
N GLY A 104 -5.43 4.31 0.88
CA GLY A 104 -6.11 3.02 1.06
C GLY A 104 -7.24 2.79 0.04
N PRO A 105 -8.17 1.87 0.32
CA PRO A 105 -9.32 1.62 -0.56
C PRO A 105 -10.31 2.80 -0.59
N GLY A 106 -10.20 3.63 -1.62
CA GLY A 106 -10.97 4.87 -1.74
C GLY A 106 -10.55 5.87 -0.66
N ASN A 107 -11.50 6.72 -0.22
CA ASN A 107 -11.19 7.75 0.77
C ASN A 107 -12.25 7.88 1.87
N TRP A 108 -11.83 8.50 2.98
CA TRP A 108 -12.66 8.80 4.16
C TRP A 108 -12.87 10.30 4.38
N SER A 109 -12.49 11.13 3.41
CA SER A 109 -12.65 12.58 3.50
C SER A 109 -14.13 12.96 3.36
N ALA A 110 -14.65 13.71 4.33
CA ALA A 110 -16.05 14.16 4.33
C ALA A 110 -16.29 15.39 3.44
N ASP A 111 -15.26 16.22 3.28
CA ASP A 111 -15.32 17.53 2.62
C ASP A 111 -14.27 17.69 1.50
N GLY A 112 -13.53 16.62 1.20
CA GLY A 112 -12.43 16.64 0.24
C GLY A 112 -11.12 17.20 0.81
N SER A 113 -11.03 17.50 2.10
CA SER A 113 -9.77 17.88 2.75
C SER A 113 -8.86 16.66 2.95
N THR A 114 -7.55 16.92 3.07
CA THR A 114 -6.55 15.95 3.57
C THR A 114 -6.36 16.14 5.08
N VAL A 115 -5.66 15.20 5.72
CA VAL A 115 -5.22 15.37 7.11
C VAL A 115 -4.33 16.60 7.29
N GLN A 116 -4.41 17.23 8.47
CA GLN A 116 -3.66 18.46 8.79
C GLN A 116 -2.31 18.21 9.48
N ASN A 117 -2.01 16.96 9.87
CA ASN A 117 -0.74 16.61 10.48
C ASN A 117 0.41 16.82 9.47
N ALA A 118 1.40 17.63 9.82
CA ALA A 118 2.48 18.01 8.90
C ALA A 118 3.32 16.84 8.36
N TYR A 119 3.39 15.72 9.08
CA TYR A 119 4.08 14.52 8.63
C TYR A 119 3.26 13.74 7.59
N PHE A 120 1.94 13.66 7.77
CA PHE A 120 1.05 12.88 6.90
C PHE A 120 0.40 13.67 5.77
N SER A 121 0.24 14.99 5.90
CA SER A 121 -0.59 15.81 5.00
C SER A 121 -0.15 15.74 3.54
N ASN A 122 1.15 15.83 3.28
CA ASN A 122 1.68 15.75 1.92
C ASN A 122 1.53 14.33 1.34
N ILE A 123 1.66 13.30 2.17
CA ILE A 123 1.52 11.90 1.76
C ILE A 123 0.06 11.62 1.41
N ASP A 124 -0.86 12.09 2.26
CA ASP A 124 -2.29 12.02 2.04
C ASP A 124 -2.72 12.79 0.79
N GLN A 125 -2.08 13.93 0.50
CA GLN A 125 -2.28 14.67 -0.73
C GLN A 125 -1.81 13.90 -1.98
N CYS A 126 -0.69 13.16 -1.91
CA CYS A 126 -0.28 12.26 -2.99
C CYS A 126 -1.35 11.18 -3.25
N CYS A 127 -1.87 10.57 -2.19
CA CYS A 127 -2.92 9.56 -2.29
C CYS A 127 -4.23 10.15 -2.82
N LYS A 128 -4.59 11.38 -2.42
CA LYS A 128 -5.77 12.08 -2.96
C LYS A 128 -5.66 12.29 -4.48
N LEU A 129 -4.52 12.80 -4.95
CA LEU A 129 -4.29 13.01 -6.38
C LEU A 129 -4.35 11.69 -7.17
N HIS A 130 -3.87 10.60 -6.56
CA HIS A 130 -3.97 9.27 -7.14
C HIS A 130 -5.43 8.80 -7.22
N ASP A 131 -6.19 8.92 -6.14
CA ASP A 131 -7.62 8.59 -6.08
C ASP A 131 -8.46 9.38 -7.10
N GLU A 132 -8.08 10.64 -7.37
CA GLU A 132 -8.74 11.55 -8.32
C GLU A 132 -8.32 11.34 -9.78
N CYS A 133 -7.58 10.26 -10.09
CA CYS A 133 -7.19 9.94 -11.47
C CYS A 133 -8.42 9.89 -12.41
N PRO A 134 -8.39 10.58 -13.57
CA PRO A 134 -9.56 10.70 -14.44
C PRO A 134 -10.09 9.38 -15.00
N ASP A 135 -9.19 8.42 -15.19
CA ASP A 135 -9.44 7.13 -15.82
C ASP A 135 -9.02 6.01 -14.87
N THR A 136 -10.00 5.19 -14.48
CA THR A 136 -9.81 4.10 -13.52
C THR A 136 -10.56 2.86 -13.94
N ILE A 137 -10.16 1.69 -13.46
CA ILE A 137 -10.88 0.43 -13.58
C ILE A 137 -11.10 -0.07 -12.16
N VAL A 138 -12.31 0.13 -11.65
CA VAL A 138 -12.71 -0.24 -10.30
C VAL A 138 -13.33 -1.64 -10.30
N HIS A 139 -14.08 -1.95 -11.36
CA HIS A 139 -14.80 -3.21 -11.53
C HIS A 139 -14.52 -3.84 -12.89
N SER A 140 -14.69 -5.15 -12.98
CA SER A 140 -14.50 -5.90 -14.24
C SER A 140 -15.35 -5.38 -15.41
N ARG A 141 -16.51 -4.80 -15.12
CA ARG A 141 -17.35 -4.16 -16.15
C ARG A 141 -16.66 -2.94 -16.77
N ASP A 142 -15.84 -2.20 -16.04
CA ASP A 142 -15.29 -0.92 -16.49
C ASP A 142 -14.34 -1.07 -17.69
N TYR A 143 -13.84 -2.29 -17.94
CA TYR A 143 -13.07 -2.65 -19.13
C TYR A 143 -13.83 -2.40 -20.43
N HIS A 144 -15.18 -2.41 -20.43
CA HIS A 144 -15.96 -2.11 -21.63
C HIS A 144 -15.73 -0.68 -22.16
N ARG A 145 -15.11 0.21 -21.36
CA ARG A 145 -14.78 1.59 -21.76
C ARG A 145 -13.49 1.68 -22.56
N TYR A 146 -12.66 0.64 -22.54
CA TYR A 146 -11.33 0.63 -23.12
C TYR A 146 -11.27 -0.51 -24.15
N GLU A 147 -11.41 -0.16 -25.43
CA GLU A 147 -11.31 -1.11 -26.54
C GLU A 147 -9.93 -1.79 -26.52
N ASP A 148 -9.90 -3.08 -26.83
CA ASP A 148 -8.69 -3.92 -26.86
C ASP A 148 -7.88 -4.03 -25.56
N LEU A 149 -8.35 -3.49 -24.44
CA LEU A 149 -7.70 -3.65 -23.14
C LEU A 149 -7.97 -5.06 -22.59
N PRO A 150 -6.96 -5.94 -22.48
CA PRO A 150 -7.18 -7.29 -21.99
C PRO A 150 -7.55 -7.27 -20.52
N TYR A 151 -8.52 -8.11 -20.17
CA TYR A 151 -8.87 -8.33 -18.77
C TYR A 151 -7.65 -8.82 -17.97
N LYS A 152 -7.38 -8.19 -16.83
CA LYS A 152 -6.44 -8.70 -15.84
C LYS A 152 -7.07 -8.63 -14.47
N ALA A 153 -7.00 -9.73 -13.72
CA ALA A 153 -7.40 -9.74 -12.33
C ALA A 153 -6.63 -8.65 -11.55
N GLN A 154 -7.33 -8.01 -10.61
CA GLN A 154 -6.79 -6.90 -9.82
C GLN A 154 -7.41 -6.91 -8.43
N ILE A 155 -6.58 -6.65 -7.42
CA ILE A 155 -6.99 -6.57 -6.01
C ILE A 155 -7.34 -5.12 -5.64
N PHE A 156 -6.70 -4.14 -6.30
CA PHE A 156 -6.98 -2.72 -6.16
C PHE A 156 -7.53 -2.10 -7.44
N THR A 157 -8.12 -0.90 -7.32
CA THR A 157 -8.47 -0.08 -8.49
C THR A 157 -7.23 0.05 -9.37
N ARG A 158 -7.37 -0.22 -10.67
CA ARG A 158 -6.28 0.02 -11.64
C ARG A 158 -6.45 1.40 -12.25
N LEU A 159 -5.37 2.15 -12.35
CA LEU A 159 -5.35 3.52 -12.83
C LEU A 159 -4.50 3.62 -14.10
N ARG A 160 -4.54 4.79 -14.74
CA ARG A 160 -3.65 5.09 -15.85
C ARG A 160 -2.19 5.07 -15.39
N CYS A 161 -1.29 4.65 -16.27
CA CYS A 161 0.14 4.57 -15.96
C CYS A 161 0.74 5.91 -15.52
N ASN A 162 0.28 7.03 -16.08
CA ASN A 162 0.73 8.36 -15.65
C ASN A 162 0.36 8.67 -14.19
N CYS A 163 -0.85 8.31 -13.74
CA CYS A 163 -1.29 8.50 -12.36
C CYS A 163 -0.40 7.70 -11.39
N ASP A 164 -0.05 6.46 -11.72
CA ASP A 164 0.83 5.64 -10.89
C ASP A 164 2.28 6.18 -10.85
N VAL A 165 2.80 6.67 -11.98
CA VAL A 165 4.13 7.31 -12.04
C VAL A 165 4.16 8.61 -11.23
N GLU A 166 3.14 9.44 -11.35
CA GLU A 166 3.03 10.69 -10.59
C GLU A 166 2.88 10.42 -9.09
N PHE A 167 2.10 9.42 -8.72
CA PHE A 167 1.92 8.98 -7.34
C PHE A 167 3.25 8.53 -6.72
N LEU A 168 3.96 7.60 -7.37
CA LEU A 168 5.25 7.11 -6.87
C LEU A 168 6.30 8.22 -6.80
N ARG A 169 6.32 9.13 -7.77
CA ARG A 169 7.20 10.31 -7.74
C ARG A 169 6.84 11.26 -6.60
N CYS A 170 5.54 11.47 -6.34
CA CYS A 170 5.06 12.32 -5.26
C CYS A 170 5.52 11.78 -3.89
N LEU A 171 5.34 10.47 -3.66
CA LEU A 171 5.84 9.80 -2.44
C LEU A 171 7.37 9.88 -2.34
N GLN A 172 8.07 9.61 -3.43
CA GLN A 172 9.53 9.67 -3.47
C GLN A 172 10.05 11.07 -3.13
N ASN A 173 9.38 12.14 -3.57
CA ASN A 173 9.78 13.52 -3.25
C ASN A 173 9.56 13.89 -1.77
N ILE A 174 8.63 13.23 -1.07
CA ILE A 174 8.44 13.41 0.37
C ILE A 174 9.54 12.70 1.15
N SER A 175 9.97 11.52 0.67
CA SER A 175 11.14 10.78 1.16
C SER A 175 11.12 10.46 2.67
N THR A 176 9.95 10.19 3.25
CA THR A 176 9.83 9.70 4.64
C THR A 176 9.68 8.18 4.69
N PHE A 177 9.90 7.58 5.86
CA PHE A 177 9.63 6.15 6.08
C PHE A 177 8.18 5.79 5.75
N PHE A 178 7.21 6.61 6.16
CA PHE A 178 5.80 6.34 5.85
C PHE A 178 5.48 6.45 4.36
N SER A 179 6.06 7.43 3.64
CA SER A 179 5.88 7.53 2.18
C SER A 179 6.50 6.33 1.44
N TYR A 180 7.65 5.84 1.92
CA TYR A 180 8.25 4.58 1.44
C TYR A 180 7.31 3.41 1.69
N ALA A 181 6.75 3.30 2.90
CA ALA A 181 5.83 2.22 3.25
C ALA A 181 4.61 2.17 2.31
N VAL A 182 4.01 3.33 2.02
CA VAL A 182 2.90 3.43 1.06
C VAL A 182 3.34 2.99 -0.34
N ALA A 183 4.48 3.46 -0.85
CA ALA A 183 5.00 3.09 -2.16
C ALA A 183 5.33 1.58 -2.26
N TRP A 184 5.94 1.03 -1.21
CA TRP A 184 6.31 -0.38 -1.12
C TRP A 184 5.07 -1.27 -1.14
N ILE A 185 4.08 -0.97 -0.29
CA ILE A 185 2.82 -1.74 -0.26
C ILE A 185 2.12 -1.64 -1.61
N TYR A 186 1.99 -0.42 -2.16
CA TYR A 186 1.32 -0.22 -3.43
C TYR A 186 1.95 -1.04 -4.56
N THR A 187 3.28 -0.98 -4.72
CA THR A 187 3.98 -1.69 -5.81
C THR A 187 4.02 -3.21 -5.64
N LYS A 188 3.92 -3.74 -4.41
CA LYS A 188 3.81 -5.18 -4.17
C LYS A 188 2.47 -5.75 -4.66
N PHE A 189 1.39 -4.98 -4.56
CA PHE A 189 0.04 -5.46 -4.88
C PHE A 189 -0.49 -4.95 -6.22
N GLN A 190 0.00 -3.81 -6.70
CA GLN A 190 -0.32 -3.25 -8.00
C GLN A 190 0.92 -3.23 -8.90
N SER A 191 1.10 -4.31 -9.65
CA SER A 191 2.21 -4.48 -10.59
C SER A 191 1.87 -4.05 -12.03
N SER A 192 0.66 -3.52 -12.26
CA SER A 192 0.21 -3.15 -13.61
C SER A 192 -0.74 -1.95 -13.61
N CYS A 193 -0.52 -1.09 -14.60
CA CYS A 193 -1.37 0.04 -14.97
C CYS A 193 -1.93 -0.17 -16.39
N PHE A 194 -2.76 0.76 -16.88
CA PHE A 194 -3.20 0.77 -18.29
C PHE A 194 -2.94 2.13 -18.94
N ASP A 195 -2.77 2.16 -20.26
CA ASP A 195 -2.68 3.40 -21.01
C ASP A 195 -3.04 3.19 -22.48
N TYR A 196 -3.23 4.28 -23.20
CA TYR A 196 -3.38 4.27 -24.66
C TYR A 196 -2.00 4.28 -25.31
N GLU A 197 -1.60 3.14 -25.88
CA GLU A 197 -0.29 2.96 -26.48
C GLU A 197 -0.40 2.17 -27.79
N TYR A 198 0.63 2.25 -28.63
CA TYR A 198 0.72 1.37 -29.79
C TYR A 198 0.80 -0.11 -29.37
N PRO A 199 0.33 -1.06 -30.21
CA PRO A 199 0.43 -2.49 -29.90
C PRO A 199 1.86 -2.89 -29.55
N VAL A 200 2.03 -3.52 -28.39
CA VAL A 200 3.34 -4.04 -27.96
C VAL A 200 3.70 -5.23 -28.84
N MET A 201 4.68 -5.04 -29.73
CA MET A 201 5.12 -6.07 -30.67
C MET A 201 6.15 -7.02 -30.04
N GLU A 202 6.97 -6.52 -29.12
CA GLU A 202 8.04 -7.27 -28.46
C GLU A 202 8.37 -6.66 -27.10
N CYS A 203 8.78 -7.50 -26.14
CA CYS A 203 9.33 -7.04 -24.87
C CYS A 203 10.85 -7.27 -24.88
N THR A 204 11.63 -6.20 -25.02
CA THR A 204 13.09 -6.27 -24.83
C THR A 204 13.39 -6.05 -23.35
N VAL A 205 13.95 -7.05 -22.67
CA VAL A 205 14.38 -6.91 -21.27
C VAL A 205 15.47 -5.85 -21.20
N LYS A 206 15.16 -4.69 -20.63
CA LYS A 206 16.18 -3.70 -20.25
C LYS A 206 16.75 -4.13 -18.90
N SER A 207 17.91 -4.78 -18.89
CA SER A 207 18.69 -4.88 -17.66
C SER A 207 19.31 -3.51 -17.40
N ASN A 208 18.81 -2.80 -16.38
CA ASN A 208 19.60 -1.75 -15.77
C ASN A 208 20.72 -2.45 -14.99
N VAL A 209 21.82 -2.75 -15.68
CA VAL A 209 23.09 -3.07 -15.04
C VAL A 209 23.60 -1.75 -14.48
N LEU A 210 23.40 -1.55 -13.18
CA LEU A 210 24.13 -0.59 -12.34
C LEU A 210 24.91 -1.40 -11.31
#